data_AF-A0A6L6LPT9-F1
#
_entry.id   AF-A0A6L6LPT9-F1
#
_cell.length_a   1.000
_cell.length_b   1.000
_cell.length_c   1.000
_cell.angle_alpha   90.00
_cell.angle_beta   90.00
_cell.angle_gamma   90.00
#
_symmetry.space_group_name_H-M   'P 1'
#
loop_
_entity.id
_entity.type
_entity.pdbx_description
1 polymer ?
#
loop_
_entity_poly.entity_id
_entity_poly.type
_entity_poly.pdbx_seq_one_letter_code
_entity_poly.pdbx_strand_id
1 'polypeptide(L)'
;MAAACRCGAVLLCCGALLCAFRLYGRARSRFGVQLPVRTVLQNPELPNGCEAASLAALLNYKGVPADKLDLAYGYIPRGDIEETTDGRTGPDPELAYAGDPAGGTGGERLSGGAGLGPACGG
;
A
#
# COMPACT_ATOMS: atom_id res chain seq x y z
N MET A 1 50.76 -19.55 -7.56
CA MET A 1 49.66 -20.54 -7.34
C MET A 1 48.79 -20.27 -6.10
N ALA A 2 48.94 -19.16 -5.35
CA ALA A 2 48.09 -18.88 -4.17
C ALA A 2 46.83 -18.02 -4.47
N ALA A 3 46.82 -17.22 -5.55
CA ALA A 3 45.70 -16.32 -5.87
C ALA A 3 44.48 -17.06 -6.47
N ALA A 4 44.70 -18.08 -7.30
CA ALA A 4 43.62 -18.83 -7.95
C ALA A 4 42.76 -19.65 -6.96
N CYS A 5 43.38 -20.16 -5.88
CA CYS A 5 42.69 -20.93 -4.85
C CYS A 5 41.79 -20.03 -3.96
N ARG A 6 42.16 -18.75 -3.80
CA ARG A 6 41.39 -17.76 -3.02
C ARG A 6 40.13 -17.30 -3.74
N CYS A 7 40.15 -17.19 -5.07
CA CYS A 7 38.97 -16.82 -5.86
C CYS A 7 37.89 -17.91 -5.87
N GLY A 8 38.29 -19.19 -5.89
CA GLY A 8 37.36 -20.32 -5.86
C GLY A 8 36.56 -20.40 -4.55
N ALA A 9 37.22 -20.14 -3.41
CA ALA A 9 36.57 -20.12 -2.10
C ALA A 9 35.56 -18.97 -1.96
N VAL A 10 35.88 -17.77 -2.47
CA VAL A 10 34.97 -16.62 -2.43
C VAL A 10 33.72 -16.85 -3.27
N LEU A 11 33.85 -17.46 -4.45
CA LEU A 11 32.72 -17.80 -5.33
C LEU A 11 31.83 -18.91 -4.73
N LEU A 12 32.42 -19.92 -4.08
CA LEU A 12 31.66 -20.96 -3.37
C LEU A 12 30.88 -20.37 -2.19
N CYS A 13 31.52 -19.54 -1.36
CA CYS A 13 30.86 -18.91 -0.22
C CYS A 13 29.76 -17.95 -0.67
N CYS A 14 30.00 -17.14 -1.71
CA CYS A 14 29.01 -16.23 -2.25
C CYS A 14 27.82 -16.98 -2.88
N GLY A 15 28.08 -18.07 -3.61
CA GLY A 15 27.03 -18.94 -4.15
C GLY A 15 26.20 -19.63 -3.06
N ALA A 16 26.84 -20.15 -2.01
CA ALA A 16 26.15 -20.76 -0.87
C ALA A 16 25.30 -19.75 -0.08
N LEU A 17 25.82 -18.53 0.12
CA LEU A 17 25.08 -17.43 0.75
C LEU A 17 23.87 -17.03 -0.09
N LEU A 18 24.01 -16.85 -1.41
CA LEU A 18 22.89 -16.52 -2.29
C LEU A 18 21.81 -17.62 -2.33
N CYS A 19 22.21 -18.89 -2.30
CA CYS A 19 21.27 -20.01 -2.17
C CYS A 19 20.55 -20.00 -0.81
N ALA A 20 21.27 -19.75 0.28
CA ALA A 20 20.68 -19.61 1.62
C ALA A 20 19.71 -18.42 1.70
N PHE A 21 20.05 -17.27 1.11
CA PHE A 21 19.15 -16.11 1.03
C PHE A 21 17.89 -16.41 0.22
N ARG A 22 17.99 -17.11 -0.92
CA ARG A 22 16.83 -17.52 -1.72
C ARG A 22 15.95 -18.53 -1.01
N LEU A 23 16.54 -19.49 -0.30
CA LEU A 23 15.82 -20.48 0.51
C LEU A 23 15.13 -19.82 1.71
N TYR A 24 15.80 -18.89 2.39
CA TYR A 24 15.26 -18.11 3.49
C TYR A 24 14.08 -17.22 3.05
N GLY A 25 14.21 -16.55 1.90
CA GLY A 25 13.12 -15.79 1.29
C GLY A 25 11.90 -16.67 0.98
N ARG A 26 12.13 -17.88 0.43
CA ARG A 26 11.05 -18.85 0.15
C ARG A 26 10.42 -19.41 1.42
N ALA A 27 11.17 -19.59 2.50
CA ALA A 27 10.66 -20.02 3.80
C ALA A 27 9.82 -18.93 4.48
N ARG A 28 10.24 -17.66 4.42
CA ARG A 28 9.48 -16.53 4.98
C ARG A 28 8.10 -16.38 4.34
N SER A 29 7.97 -16.57 3.02
CA SER A 29 6.66 -16.58 2.35
C SER A 29 5.74 -17.72 2.79
N ARG A 30 6.26 -18.77 3.44
CA ARG A 30 5.47 -19.90 3.97
C ARG A 30 4.95 -19.67 5.39
N PHE A 31 5.41 -18.63 6.08
CA PHE A 31 4.89 -18.21 7.39
C PHE A 31 4.05 -16.93 7.31
N GLY A 32 3.49 -16.61 6.14
CA GLY A 32 2.43 -15.62 6.04
C GLY A 32 1.17 -16.15 6.71
N VAL A 33 0.67 -15.43 7.72
CA VAL A 33 -0.64 -15.74 8.32
C VAL A 33 -1.72 -15.38 7.30
N GLN A 34 -2.27 -16.38 6.62
CA GLN A 34 -3.45 -16.20 5.77
C GLN A 34 -4.69 -16.29 6.65
N LEU A 35 -5.37 -15.15 6.80
CA LEU A 35 -6.67 -15.10 7.46
C LEU A 35 -7.73 -15.61 6.46
N PRO A 36 -8.64 -16.51 6.85
CA PRO A 36 -9.72 -16.97 5.99
C PRO A 36 -10.81 -15.89 5.89
N VAL A 37 -10.45 -14.74 5.33
CA VAL A 37 -11.35 -13.60 5.12
C VAL A 37 -12.16 -13.82 3.85
N ARG A 38 -13.43 -13.39 3.85
CA ARG A 38 -14.20 -13.28 2.61
C ARG A 38 -13.68 -12.07 1.84
N THR A 39 -13.25 -12.29 0.61
CA THR A 39 -12.82 -11.20 -0.27
C THR A 39 -13.99 -10.27 -0.58
N VAL A 40 -13.80 -8.97 -0.36
CA VAL A 40 -14.69 -7.91 -0.81
C VAL A 40 -14.03 -7.22 -2.00
N LEU A 41 -14.67 -7.28 -3.17
CA LEU A 41 -14.13 -6.66 -4.38
C LEU A 41 -14.44 -5.17 -4.42
N GLN A 42 -13.48 -4.35 -4.84
CA GLN A 42 -13.68 -2.90 -4.98
C GLN A 42 -14.56 -2.56 -6.19
N ASN A 43 -14.32 -3.25 -7.32
CA ASN A 43 -14.99 -3.03 -8.59
C ASN A 43 -16.37 -3.72 -8.65
N PRO A 44 -17.31 -3.19 -9.46
CA PRO A 44 -17.18 -1.97 -10.30
C PRO A 44 -17.36 -0.63 -9.58
N GLU A 45 -17.86 -0.64 -8.34
CA GLU A 45 -18.41 0.55 -7.70
C GLU A 45 -17.33 1.53 -7.19
N LEU A 46 -16.19 1.00 -6.72
CA LEU A 46 -15.11 1.80 -6.16
C LEU A 46 -13.76 1.44 -6.81
N PRO A 47 -13.46 1.91 -8.04
CA PRO A 47 -12.20 1.62 -8.72
C PRO A 47 -10.96 1.98 -7.90
N ASN A 48 -11.05 2.98 -7.02
CA ASN A 48 -9.97 3.44 -6.16
C ASN A 48 -10.26 3.24 -4.66
N GLY A 49 -11.24 2.44 -4.29
CA GLY A 49 -11.64 2.20 -2.90
C GLY A 49 -10.94 1.01 -2.23
N CYS A 50 -9.64 0.83 -2.46
CA CYS A 50 -8.91 -0.32 -1.93
C CYS A 50 -8.89 -0.35 -0.39
N GLU A 51 -8.87 0.82 0.24
CA GLU A 51 -8.95 1.05 1.68
C GLU A 51 -10.30 0.59 2.22
N ALA A 52 -11.40 1.08 1.63
CA ALA A 52 -12.76 0.74 2.05
C ALA A 52 -13.06 -0.75 1.85
N ALA A 53 -12.66 -1.34 0.71
CA ALA A 53 -12.85 -2.76 0.44
C ALA A 53 -12.03 -3.65 1.41
N SER A 54 -10.78 -3.29 1.69
CA SER A 54 -9.92 -4.03 2.62
C SER A 54 -10.45 -3.93 4.06
N LEU A 55 -10.92 -2.75 4.46
CA LEU A 55 -11.53 -2.54 5.77
C LEU A 55 -12.84 -3.33 5.92
N ALA A 56 -13.71 -3.33 4.91
CA ALA A 56 -14.94 -4.13 4.89
C ALA A 56 -14.61 -5.63 5.05
N ALA A 57 -13.63 -6.14 4.32
CA ALA A 57 -13.22 -7.55 4.43
C ALA A 57 -12.77 -7.91 5.86
N LEU A 58 -12.02 -7.02 6.50
CA LEU A 58 -11.53 -7.23 7.87
C LEU A 58 -12.65 -7.14 8.91
N LEU A 59 -13.56 -6.16 8.81
CA LEU A 59 -14.69 -6.00 9.73
C LEU A 59 -15.65 -7.19 9.64
N ASN A 60 -15.96 -7.62 8.42
CA ASN A 60 -16.79 -8.81 8.20
C ASN A 60 -16.12 -10.07 8.77
N TYR A 61 -14.80 -10.21 8.66
CA TYR A 61 -14.06 -11.30 9.31
C TYR A 61 -14.15 -11.27 10.85
N LYS A 62 -14.25 -10.08 11.44
CA LYS A 62 -14.46 -9.90 12.88
C LYS A 62 -15.93 -10.06 13.32
N GLY A 63 -16.84 -10.36 12.40
CA GLY A 63 -18.27 -10.52 12.68
C GLY A 63 -19.05 -9.21 12.75
N VAL A 64 -18.45 -8.09 12.32
CA VAL A 64 -19.15 -6.80 12.20
C VAL A 64 -19.61 -6.64 10.76
N PRO A 65 -20.93 -6.55 10.49
CA PRO A 65 -21.42 -6.33 9.14
C PRO A 65 -20.98 -4.96 8.64
N ALA A 66 -20.23 -4.93 7.54
CA ALA A 66 -19.74 -3.70 6.94
C ALA A 66 -19.84 -3.75 5.42
N ASP A 67 -20.45 -2.72 4.83
CA ASP A 67 -20.48 -2.49 3.40
C ASP A 67 -19.39 -1.51 2.97
N LYS A 68 -18.77 -1.76 1.81
CA LYS A 68 -17.66 -0.94 1.30
C LYS A 68 -18.11 0.48 0.94
N LEU A 69 -19.33 0.67 0.46
CA LEU A 69 -19.86 1.98 0.09
C LEU A 69 -20.18 2.79 1.34
N ASP A 70 -20.77 2.14 2.35
CA ASP A 70 -21.02 2.77 3.64
C ASP A 70 -19.70 3.26 4.27
N LEU A 71 -18.66 2.42 4.26
CA LEU A 71 -17.34 2.80 4.77
C LEU A 71 -16.71 3.93 3.96
N ALA A 72 -16.72 3.81 2.63
CA ALA A 72 -16.16 4.83 1.75
C ALA A 72 -16.84 6.17 1.97
N TYR A 73 -18.18 6.21 1.95
CA TYR A 73 -18.94 7.46 1.94
C TYR A 73 -19.30 8.01 3.31
N GLY A 74 -19.48 7.16 4.32
CA GLY A 74 -19.96 7.54 5.65
C GLY A 74 -18.91 7.60 6.75
N TYR A 75 -17.76 6.92 6.60
CA TYR A 75 -16.78 6.78 7.69
C TYR A 75 -15.38 7.29 7.36
N ILE A 76 -14.94 7.18 6.11
CA ILE A 76 -13.63 7.67 5.68
C ILE A 76 -13.77 9.14 5.26
N PRO A 77 -13.12 10.10 5.97
CA PRO A 77 -13.12 11.50 5.56
C PRO A 77 -12.53 11.64 4.16
N ARG A 78 -13.09 12.54 3.36
CA ARG A 78 -12.60 12.88 2.02
C ARG A 78 -12.24 14.35 1.94
N GLY A 79 -11.25 14.66 1.12
CA GLY A 79 -10.92 16.01 0.71
C GLY A 79 -10.72 16.09 -0.79
N ASP A 80 -10.92 17.27 -1.36
CA ASP A 80 -10.78 17.49 -2.79
C ASP A 80 -9.31 17.47 -3.23
N ILE A 81 -9.10 17.21 -4.52
CA ILE A 81 -7.79 17.33 -5.17
C ILE A 81 -7.77 18.64 -5.94
N GLU A 82 -6.82 19.49 -5.61
CA GLU A 82 -6.59 20.77 -6.27
C GLU A 82 -5.52 20.62 -7.36
N GLU A 83 -5.82 21.16 -8.53
CA GLU A 83 -4.85 21.31 -9.63
C GLU A 83 -4.09 22.62 -9.45
N THR A 84 -2.78 22.55 -9.25
CA THR A 84 -1.89 23.72 -9.15
C THR A 84 -0.94 23.75 -10.33
N THR A 85 -0.25 24.88 -10.52
CA THR A 85 0.84 24.99 -11.52
C THR A 85 1.97 23.99 -11.31
N ASP A 86 2.13 23.49 -10.08
CA ASP A 86 3.18 22.53 -9.70
C ASP A 86 2.68 21.08 -9.69
N GLY A 87 1.42 20.85 -10.07
CA GLY A 87 0.77 19.55 -10.14
C GLY A 87 -0.44 19.43 -9.21
N ARG A 88 -0.86 18.20 -8.95
CA ARG A 88 -2.04 17.90 -8.12
C ARG A 88 -1.67 17.82 -6.65
N THR A 89 -2.40 18.54 -5.82
CA THR A 89 -2.28 18.53 -4.36
C THR A 89 -3.62 18.12 -3.76
N GLY A 90 -3.60 17.35 -2.68
CA GLY A 90 -4.79 16.87 -2.00
C GLY A 90 -4.56 16.84 -0.50
N PRO A 91 -5.55 16.36 0.28
CA PRO A 91 -5.45 16.31 1.73
C PRO A 91 -4.28 15.42 2.19
N ASP A 92 -3.84 15.63 3.43
CA ASP A 92 -2.97 14.69 4.12
C ASP A 92 -3.67 13.32 4.20
N PRO A 93 -3.10 12.24 3.64
CA PRO A 93 -3.72 10.92 3.62
C PRO A 93 -3.94 10.32 5.01
N GLU A 94 -3.22 10.79 6.03
CA GLU A 94 -3.46 10.40 7.42
C GLU A 94 -4.77 11.01 7.98
N LEU A 95 -5.28 12.07 7.35
CA LEU A 95 -6.48 12.79 7.78
C LEU A 95 -7.69 12.53 6.88
N ALA A 96 -7.49 12.45 5.56
CA ALA A 96 -8.58 12.23 4.61
C ALA A 96 -8.12 11.59 3.30
N TYR A 97 -9.04 10.85 2.69
CA TYR A 97 -8.89 10.30 1.35
C TYR A 97 -8.96 11.41 0.29
N ALA A 98 -8.05 11.39 -0.67
CA ALA A 98 -7.97 12.39 -1.73
C ALA A 98 -8.91 12.05 -2.90
N GLY A 99 -9.93 12.88 -3.10
CA GLY A 99 -10.90 12.78 -4.19
C GLY A 99 -12.03 11.79 -3.95
N ASP A 100 -12.65 11.33 -5.04
CA ASP A 100 -13.75 10.37 -5.01
C ASP A 100 -13.24 8.93 -5.24
N PRO A 101 -13.46 7.98 -4.30
CA PRO A 101 -13.12 6.58 -4.46
C PRO A 101 -13.78 5.87 -5.66
N ALA A 102 -14.91 6.39 -6.15
CA ALA A 102 -15.57 5.91 -7.38
C ALA A 102 -15.03 6.59 -8.65
N GLY A 103 -14.39 7.75 -8.51
CA GLY A 103 -13.89 8.56 -9.62
C GLY A 103 -12.60 8.02 -10.22
N GLY A 104 -12.35 8.28 -11.50
CA GLY A 104 -11.16 7.81 -12.22
C GLY A 104 -9.85 8.51 -11.84
N THR A 105 -9.90 9.53 -10.98
CA THR A 105 -8.78 10.40 -10.60
C THR A 105 -8.51 10.45 -9.10
N GLY A 106 -9.22 9.64 -8.30
CA GLY A 106 -8.99 9.50 -6.85
C GLY A 106 -7.91 8.45 -6.58
N GLY A 107 -7.03 8.68 -5.61
CA GLY A 107 -5.99 7.71 -5.18
C GLY A 107 -4.67 7.72 -5.97
N GLU A 108 -4.49 8.65 -6.92
CA GLU A 108 -3.21 8.81 -7.62
C GLU A 108 -2.16 9.54 -6.77
N ARG A 109 -0.88 9.25 -7.05
CA ARG A 109 0.27 9.81 -6.35
C ARG A 109 0.35 11.31 -6.63
N LEU A 110 -0.31 12.09 -5.78
CA LEU A 110 -0.18 13.55 -5.72
C LEU A 110 1.31 13.88 -5.65
N SER A 111 1.77 14.79 -6.52
CA SER A 111 3.18 15.15 -6.59
C SER A 111 3.60 15.69 -5.22
N GLY A 112 4.39 14.89 -4.51
CA GLY A 112 5.01 15.28 -3.25
C GLY A 112 5.99 16.42 -3.51
N GLY A 113 5.51 17.65 -3.39
CA GLY A 113 6.35 18.81 -3.13
C GLY A 113 6.91 18.69 -1.72
N ALA A 114 8.09 18.09 -1.59
CA ALA A 114 8.94 18.38 -0.45
C ALA A 114 9.27 19.88 -0.49
N GLY A 115 8.55 20.69 0.28
CA GLY A 115 8.86 22.11 0.39
C GLY A 115 7.70 22.97 0.85
N LEU A 116 7.72 23.30 2.15
CA LEU A 116 7.14 24.51 2.74
C LEU A 116 5.61 24.57 2.78
N GLY A 117 5.01 23.96 3.81
CA GLY A 117 3.71 24.45 4.27
C GLY A 117 3.86 25.83 4.91
N PRO A 118 3.00 26.81 4.62
CA PRO A 118 2.64 27.81 5.59
C PRO A 118 1.57 27.23 6.52
N ALA A 119 1.79 27.46 7.80
CA ALA A 119 1.00 26.98 8.91
C ALA A 119 -0.49 27.32 8.77
N CYS A 120 -1.32 26.36 9.19
CA CYS A 120 -2.64 26.69 9.73
C CYS A 120 -2.47 27.73 10.85
N GLY A 121 -3.08 28.88 10.71
CA GLY A 121 -3.20 29.92 11.74
C GLY A 121 -4.44 30.76 11.42
N GLY A 122 -5.39 30.80 12.36
CA GLY A 122 -6.70 31.45 12.22
C GLY A 122 -6.72 32.95 12.50
#